data_AF-A0A109WQG2-F1
#
_entry.id   AF-A0A109WQG2-F1
#
_cell.length_a   1.000
_cell.length_b   1.000
_cell.length_c   1.000
_cell.angle_alpha   90.00
_cell.angle_beta   90.00
_cell.angle_gamma   90.00
#
_symmetry.space_group_name_H-M   'P 1'
#
loop_
_entity.id
_entity.type
_entity.pdbx_description
1 polymer ?
#
loop_
_entity_poly.entity_id
_entity_poly.type
_entity_poly.pdbx_seq_one_letter_code
_entity_poly.pdbx_strand_id
1 'polypeptide(L)' 'MQFVYRDFNIECIVEQIGTNFVGRAAISRVSSSREPETLHETSCSPAFATELKAVGYARNFAEMWCDKNFIDGCT' A
#
# COMPACT_ATOMS: atom_id res chain seq x y z
N MET A 1 7.29 5.85 -1.06
CA MET A 1 6.33 6.96 -0.86
C MET A 1 5.44 6.60 0.32
N GLN A 2 5.21 7.50 1.27
CA GLN A 2 4.35 7.25 2.43
C GLN A 2 3.23 8.29 2.51
N PHE A 3 2.01 7.86 2.85
CA PHE A 3 0.86 8.74 3.03
C PHE A 3 -0.21 8.09 3.89
N VAL A 4 -1.11 8.91 4.45
CA VAL A 4 -2.29 8.45 5.19
C VAL A 4 -3.50 8.49 4.26
N TYR A 5 -4.32 7.44 4.31
CA TYR A 5 -5.59 7.37 3.59
C TYR A 5 -6.66 6.78 4.51
N ARG A 6 -7.72 7.56 4.78
CA ARG A 6 -8.72 7.28 5.83
C ARG A 6 -8.02 7.07 7.19
N ASP A 7 -8.08 5.86 7.74
CA ASP A 7 -7.46 5.47 9.01
C ASP A 7 -6.29 4.50 8.82
N PHE A 8 -5.64 4.54 7.66
CA PHE A 8 -4.52 3.66 7.34
C PHE A 8 -3.27 4.44 6.93
N ASN A 9 -2.12 4.03 7.47
CA ASN A 9 -0.82 4.42 6.95
C ASN A 9 -0.49 3.50 5.77
N ILE A 10 -0.15 4.10 4.63
CA ILE A 10 0.24 3.39 3.42
C ILE A 10 1.70 3.74 3.11
N GLU A 11 2.52 2.72 2.94
CA GLU A 11 3.87 2.81 2.42
C GLU A 11 3.97 2.08 1.09
N CYS A 12 4.14 2.84 0.01
CA CYS A 12 4.46 2.30 -1.31
C CYS A 12 5.98 2.14 -1.43
N ILE A 13 6.39 0.89 -1.63
CA ILE A 13 7.77 0.45 -1.83
C ILE A 13 7.93 0.09 -3.31
N VAL A 14 9.02 0.51 -3.93
CA VAL A 14 9.35 0.06 -5.29
C VAL A 14 10.68 -0.67 -5.25
N GLU A 15 10.68 -1.83 -5.88
CA GLU A 15 11.85 -2.67 -6.05
C GLU A 15 12.19 -2.74 -7.54
N GLN A 16 13.45 -2.49 -7.90
CA GLN A 16 13.93 -2.68 -9.26
C GLN A 16 14.42 -4.13 -9.43
N ILE A 17 13.84 -4.85 -10.39
CA ILE A 17 14.20 -6.23 -10.73
C ILE A 17 14.64 -6.26 -12.19
N GLY A 18 15.97 -6.25 -12.40
CA GLY A 18 16.56 -6.12 -13.73
C GLY A 18 16.21 -4.77 -14.38
N THR A 19 15.56 -4.81 -15.54
CA THR A 19 15.10 -3.61 -16.26
C THR A 19 13.67 -3.18 -15.90
N ASN A 20 13.02 -3.90 -14.99
CA ASN A 20 11.64 -3.64 -14.58
C ASN A 20 11.55 -3.17 -13.14
N PHE A 21 10.39 -2.63 -12.77
CA PHE A 21 10.05 -2.12 -11.45
C PHE A 21 8.81 -2.84 -10.92
N VAL A 22 8.84 -3.25 -9.66
CA VAL A 22 7.73 -3.88 -8.97
C VAL A 22 7.30 -2.98 -7.82
N GLY A 23 6.02 -2.61 -7.79
CA GLY A 23 5.45 -1.79 -6.74
C GLY A 23 4.76 -2.64 -5.68
N ARG A 24 5.11 -2.46 -4.42
CA ARG A 24 4.44 -3.06 -3.26
C ARG A 24 3.83 -2.00 -2.37
N ALA A 25 2.80 -2.37 -1.64
CA ALA A 25 2.24 -1.53 -0.60
C ALA A 25 2.23 -2.29 0.74
N ALA A 26 2.77 -1.64 1.76
CA ALA A 26 2.56 -2.02 3.16
C ALA A 26 1.46 -1.12 3.72
N ILE A 27 0.43 -1.75 4.29
CA ILE A 27 -0.72 -1.04 4.87
C ILE A 27 -0.79 -1.38 6.35
N SER A 28 -0.87 -0.36 7.19
CA SER A 28 -1.09 -0.50 8.63
C SER A 28 -2.21 0.43 9.08
N ARG A 29 -2.94 0.06 10.14
CA ARG A 29 -3.92 0.98 10.74
C ARG A 29 -3.19 2.12 11.43
N VAL A 30 -3.78 3.31 11.39
CA VAL A 30 -3.38 4.44 12.23
C VAL A 30 -3.81 4.08 13.66
N SER A 31 -2.94 3.39 14.40
CA SER A 31 -3.12 3.15 15.83
C SER A 31 -2.55 4.32 16.64
N SER A 32 -3.13 4.57 17.81
CA SER A 32 -2.56 5.45 18.83
C SER A 32 -1.50 4.75 19.69
N SER A 33 -1.33 3.43 19.52
CA SER A 33 -0.35 2.62 20.23
C SER A 33 0.93 2.44 19.42
N ARG A 34 2.03 2.21 20.14
CA ARG A 34 3.42 2.44 19.72
C ARG A 34 3.95 1.65 18.52
N GLU A 35 3.21 0.69 17.99
CA GLU A 35 3.67 -0.11 16.83
C GLU A 35 2.54 -0.26 15.80
N PRO A 36 2.76 0.17 14.54
CA PRO A 36 1.82 -0.09 13.46
C PRO A 36 1.86 -1.58 13.11
N GLU A 37 0.75 -2.28 13.38
CA GLU A 37 0.58 -3.64 12.91
C GLU A 37 0.40 -3.60 11.38
N THR A 38 1.34 -4.19 10.63
CA THR A 38 1.19 -4.35 9.17
C THR A 38 0.06 -5.32 8.90
N LEU A 39 -1.06 -4.80 8.42
CA LEU A 39 -2.27 -5.57 8.13
C LEU A 39 -2.18 -6.31 6.80
N HIS A 40 -1.41 -5.76 5.86
CA HIS A 40 -1.32 -6.34 4.52
C HIS A 40 -0.05 -5.93 3.79
N GLU A 41 0.58 -6.91 3.13
CA GLU A 41 1.63 -6.71 2.12
C GLU A 41 1.22 -7.41 0.82
N THR A 42 1.42 -6.73 -0.31
CA THR A 42 1.17 -7.29 -1.64
C THR A 42 2.18 -8.40 -1.99
N SER A 43 1.73 -9.65 -2.10
CA SER A 43 2.60 -10.80 -2.35
C SER A 43 2.90 -11.09 -3.83
N CYS A 44 2.07 -10.59 -4.76
CA CYS A 44 2.27 -10.75 -6.21
C CYS A 44 1.96 -9.44 -6.93
N SER A 45 3.00 -8.65 -7.18
CA SER A 45 2.88 -7.39 -7.91
C SER A 45 3.40 -7.54 -9.36
N PRO A 46 2.65 -7.04 -10.36
CA PRO A 46 3.12 -7.01 -11.74
C PRO A 46 4.40 -6.16 -11.88
N ALA A 47 5.21 -6.52 -12.87
CA ALA A 47 6.41 -5.78 -13.24
C ALA A 47 6.09 -4.70 -14.27
N PHE A 48 6.66 -3.51 -14.10
CA PHE A 48 6.44 -2.34 -14.94
C PHE A 48 7.74 -1.81 -15.53
N ALA A 49 7.67 -1.20 -16.72
CA ALA A 49 8.84 -0.60 -17.38
C ALA A 49 9.35 0.70 -16.72
N THR A 50 8.59 1.28 -15.78
CA THR A 50 8.92 2.56 -15.16
C THR A 50 8.54 2.55 -13.68
N GLU A 51 9.37 3.15 -12.84
CA GLU A 51 9.11 3.35 -11.41
C GLU A 51 7.76 4.05 -11.17
N LEU A 52 7.43 5.09 -11.95
CA LEU A 52 6.17 5.84 -11.80
C LEU A 52 4.93 4.95 -11.92
N LYS A 53 4.93 3.98 -12.86
CA LYS A 53 3.84 3.01 -13.01
C LYS A 53 3.80 2.03 -11.84
N ALA A 54 4.94 1.58 -11.34
CA ALA A 54 5.02 0.70 -10.18
C ALA A 54 4.48 1.39 -8.92
N VAL A 55 4.88 2.64 -8.65
CA VAL A 55 4.33 3.45 -7.54
C VAL A 55 2.83 3.66 -7.72
N GLY A 56 2.38 4.03 -8.92
CA GLY A 56 0.97 4.27 -9.20
C GLY A 56 0.10 3.02 -8.98
N TYR A 57 0.60 1.85 -9.38
CA TYR A 57 -0.07 0.57 -9.10
C TYR A 57 -0.14 0.28 -7.60
N ALA A 58 0.98 0.37 -6.89
CA ALA A 58 1.04 0.11 -5.44
C ALA A 58 0.07 1.03 -4.67
N ARG A 59 0.04 2.30 -5.04
CA ARG A 59 -0.87 3.29 -4.46
C ARG A 59 -2.34 2.93 -4.71
N ASN A 60 -2.72 2.69 -5.96
CA ASN A 60 -4.11 2.38 -6.30
C ASN A 60 -4.58 1.08 -5.62
N PHE A 61 -3.73 0.04 -5.60
CA PHE A 61 -4.02 -1.18 -4.87
C PHE A 61 -4.25 -0.91 -3.38
N ALA A 62 -3.38 -0.12 -2.75
CA ALA A 62 -3.49 0.20 -1.33
C ALA A 62 -4.77 0.97 -0.99
N GLU A 63 -5.13 1.97 -1.80
CA GLU A 63 -6.36 2.74 -1.65
C GLU A 63 -7.59 1.83 -1.77
N MET A 64 -7.65 0.96 -2.80
CA MET A 64 -8.73 -0.02 -2.97
C MET A 64 -8.85 -1.01 -1.81
N TRP A 65 -7.71 -1.49 -1.29
CA TRP A 65 -7.70 -2.37 -0.12
C TRP A 65 -8.22 -1.63 1.11
N CYS A 66 -7.80 -0.39 1.33
CA CYS A 66 -8.28 0.43 2.45
C CYS A 66 -9.77 0.70 2.34
N ASP A 67 -10.30 1.04 1.17
CA ASP A 67 -11.74 1.26 0.96
C ASP A 67 -12.56 -0.01 1.29
N LYS A 68 -12.05 -1.19 0.93
CA LYS A 68 -12.71 -2.46 1.25
C LYS A 68 -12.69 -2.82 2.74
N ASN A 69 -11.65 -2.41 3.46
CA ASN A 69 -11.42 -2.78 4.87
C ASN A 69 -11.74 -1.64 5.84
N PHE A 70 -12.21 -0.50 5.32
CA PHE A 70 -12.76 0.57 6.11
C PHE A 70 -14.14 0.15 6.60
N ILE A 71 -14.20 -0.29 7.87
CA ILE A 71 -15.48 -0.54 8.54
C ILE A 71 -15.97 0.84 9.00
N ASP A 72 -16.90 1.40 8.25
CA ASP A 72 -17.61 2.61 8.68
C ASP A 72 -18.40 2.24 9.95
N GLY A 73 -18.15 2.95 11.04
CA GLY A 73 -18.67 2.63 12.38
C GLY A 73 -20.16 2.90 12.53
N CYS A 74 -20.99 2.24 11.73
CA CYS A 74 -22.44 2.27 11.79
C CYS A 74 -22.99 0.83 11.75
N THR A 75 -22.88 0.12 12.86
CA THR A 75 -23.86 -0.93 13.24
C THR A 75 -24.08 -0.87 14.74
#